data_AF-A0A2V8JAF4-F1
#
_entry.id   AF-A0A2V8JAF4-F1
#
_cell.length_a   1.000
_cell.length_b   1.000
_cell.length_c   1.000
_cell.angle_alpha   90.00
_cell.angle_beta   90.00
_cell.angle_gamma   90.00
#
_symmetry.space_group_name_H-M   'P 1'
#
loop_
_entity.id
_entity.type
_entity.pdbx_description
1 polymer ?
#
loop_
_entity_poly.entity_id
_entity_poly.type
_entity_poly.pdbx_seq_one_letter_code
_entity_poly.pdbx_strand_id
1 'polypeptide(L)'
;MDTADNMIVFSHDAQGDIPPVRRLSTPHRNFASAIDDEKGEVFITIQYPPKVMVYRREASDREKPLRVLEGEHTGLYDAHGLAIDLKKKLMFVGNWGNASDYRVAGSGKFYSPSITVYPLDASGDTAPLRVIQGPKTQLDWFGGMSLDPDNGNLYVANDVGNSILIFKETDQGNVAPSRIIKGPKTGLSHPAGISVDAKNKEFWVSNMGNSSATCISLTANGDAAPVRTIRSAPAGRVSLKFGKPQAVAYDSKREEYLVPN
;
A
#
# COMPACT_ATOMS: atom_id res chain seq x y z
N MET A 1 -5.47 14.22 -1.99
CA MET A 1 -6.33 13.06 -2.29
C MET A 1 -7.01 12.77 -0.98
N ASP A 2 -8.23 13.27 -0.79
CA ASP A 2 -8.94 13.09 0.49
C ASP A 2 -9.67 11.76 0.43
N THR A 3 -9.33 10.86 1.35
CA THR A 3 -10.01 9.59 1.52
C THR A 3 -11.16 9.74 2.51
N ALA A 4 -12.20 8.93 2.32
CA ALA A 4 -13.43 9.02 3.09
C ALA A 4 -13.23 8.60 4.56
N ASP A 5 -14.07 9.10 5.46
CA ASP A 5 -14.02 8.83 6.91
C ASP A 5 -14.52 7.43 7.29
N ASN A 6 -14.52 6.47 6.36
CA ASN A 6 -15.04 5.14 6.58
C ASN A 6 -14.31 4.07 5.76
N MET A 7 -14.16 2.90 6.36
CA MET A 7 -14.01 1.63 5.65
C MET A 7 -15.42 1.05 5.40
N ILE A 8 -15.72 0.74 4.14
CA ILE A 8 -17.01 0.16 3.74
C ILE A 8 -16.81 -1.28 3.29
N VAL A 9 -17.79 -2.13 3.61
CA VAL A 9 -17.76 -3.56 3.33
C VAL A 9 -19.01 -3.91 2.54
N PHE A 10 -18.81 -4.58 1.41
CA PHE A 10 -19.87 -5.09 0.57
C PHE A 10 -19.97 -6.60 0.73
N SER A 11 -21.15 -7.15 0.46
CA SER A 11 -21.31 -8.60 0.39
C SER A 11 -20.41 -9.16 -0.70
N HIS A 12 -19.91 -10.37 -0.49
CA HIS A 12 -19.20 -11.13 -1.50
C HIS A 12 -20.01 -11.18 -2.81
N ASP A 13 -21.30 -11.51 -2.75
CA ASP A 13 -22.16 -11.69 -3.93
C ASP A 13 -22.82 -10.38 -4.40
N ALA A 14 -22.26 -9.24 -4.01
CA ALA A 14 -22.77 -7.92 -4.39
C ALA A 14 -22.73 -7.71 -5.91
N GLN A 15 -23.86 -7.29 -6.49
CA GLN A 15 -23.94 -6.92 -7.91
C GLN A 15 -24.79 -5.66 -8.08
N GLY A 16 -24.30 -4.72 -8.88
CA GLY A 16 -24.99 -3.44 -9.16
C GLY A 16 -24.82 -2.41 -8.05
N ASP A 17 -25.73 -1.42 -8.03
CA ASP A 17 -25.77 -0.34 -7.04
C ASP A 17 -26.48 -0.81 -5.76
N ILE A 18 -25.73 -1.42 -4.85
CA ILE A 18 -26.25 -1.95 -3.59
C ILE A 18 -25.61 -1.26 -2.39
N PRO A 19 -26.34 -1.09 -1.27
CA PRO A 19 -25.76 -0.54 -0.06
C PRO A 19 -24.70 -1.49 0.53
N PRO A 20 -23.65 -0.94 1.19
CA PRO A 20 -22.68 -1.75 1.91
C PRO A 20 -23.35 -2.48 3.08
N VAL A 21 -22.92 -3.72 3.33
CA VAL A 21 -23.42 -4.53 4.46
C VAL A 21 -22.86 -4.06 5.79
N ARG A 22 -21.73 -3.35 5.78
CA ARG A 22 -21.11 -2.79 6.98
C ARG A 22 -20.29 -1.55 6.66
N ARG A 23 -20.27 -0.62 7.61
CA ARG A 23 -19.42 0.57 7.59
C ARG A 23 -18.69 0.64 8.92
N LEU A 24 -17.40 0.97 8.88
CA LEU A 24 -16.59 1.31 10.05
C LEU A 24 -16.10 2.74 9.86
N SER A 25 -16.43 3.62 10.79
CA SER A 25 -15.90 4.97 10.82
C SER A 25 -14.43 4.95 11.23
N THR A 26 -13.61 5.57 10.40
CA THR A 26 -12.17 5.75 10.62
C THR A 26 -11.87 7.25 10.64
N PRO A 27 -10.76 7.69 11.24
CA PRO A 27 -10.31 9.06 11.04
C PRO A 27 -10.16 9.39 9.55
N HIS A 28 -10.34 10.67 9.24
CA HIS A 28 -10.08 11.21 7.91
C HIS A 28 -8.65 10.87 7.47
N ARG A 29 -8.43 10.78 6.15
CA ARG A 29 -7.12 10.45 5.56
C ARG A 29 -6.63 9.03 5.87
N ASN A 30 -7.53 8.05 5.92
CA ASN A 30 -7.13 6.65 5.79
C ASN A 30 -6.46 6.39 4.42
N PHE A 31 -5.54 5.44 4.27
CA PHE A 31 -4.89 5.25 2.97
C PHE A 31 -4.85 3.79 2.53
N ALA A 32 -4.09 2.97 3.22
CA ALA A 32 -3.98 1.55 2.92
C ALA A 32 -4.62 0.72 4.03
N SER A 33 -5.06 -0.49 3.66
CA SER A 33 -5.48 -1.50 4.61
C SER A 33 -4.84 -2.85 4.31
N ALA A 34 -4.65 -3.65 5.36
CA ALA A 34 -4.17 -5.02 5.29
C ALA A 34 -4.95 -5.87 6.30
N ILE A 35 -5.16 -7.15 5.98
CA ILE A 35 -6.00 -8.05 6.78
C ILE A 35 -5.15 -9.22 7.27
N ASP A 36 -5.17 -9.45 8.58
CA ASP A 36 -4.73 -10.69 9.21
C ASP A 36 -5.96 -11.58 9.42
N ASP A 37 -6.16 -12.53 8.51
CA ASP A 37 -7.32 -13.44 8.57
C ASP A 37 -7.22 -14.45 9.72
N GLU A 38 -6.01 -14.78 10.19
CA GLU A 38 -5.82 -15.74 11.29
C GLU A 38 -6.30 -15.15 12.62
N LYS A 39 -6.00 -13.87 12.86
CA LYS A 39 -6.48 -13.15 14.05
C LYS A 39 -7.82 -12.44 13.84
N GLY A 40 -8.29 -12.35 12.60
CA GLY A 40 -9.46 -11.56 12.25
C GLY A 40 -9.23 -10.09 12.58
N GLU A 41 -8.12 -9.51 12.12
CA GLU A 41 -7.75 -8.10 12.33
C GLU A 41 -7.62 -7.37 10.99
N VAL A 42 -7.94 -6.07 11.00
CA VAL A 42 -7.69 -5.16 9.88
C VAL A 42 -6.83 -4.00 10.36
N PHE A 43 -5.75 -3.76 9.63
CA PHE A 43 -4.79 -2.69 9.85
C PHE A 43 -5.10 -1.57 8.86
N ILE A 44 -5.10 -0.32 9.33
CA ILE A 44 -5.41 0.85 8.51
C ILE A 44 -4.38 1.94 8.78
N THR A 45 -3.68 2.40 7.74
CA THR A 45 -2.81 3.57 7.83
C THR A 45 -3.64 4.85 7.76
N ILE A 46 -3.27 5.82 8.59
CA ILE A 46 -3.84 7.17 8.60
C ILE A 46 -2.70 8.15 8.36
N GLN A 47 -2.87 9.06 7.41
CA GLN A 47 -1.82 10.00 7.00
C GLN A 47 -1.55 11.06 8.08
N TYR A 48 -2.61 11.61 8.68
CA TYR A 48 -2.48 12.71 9.63
C TYR A 48 -3.62 12.82 10.66
N PRO A 49 -3.31 12.90 11.98
CA PRO A 49 -2.00 12.61 12.58
C PRO A 49 -1.57 11.17 12.24
N PRO A 50 -0.29 10.95 11.90
CA PRO A 50 0.15 9.68 11.33
C PRO A 50 0.05 8.55 12.35
N LYS A 51 -0.64 7.47 11.97
CA LYS A 51 -0.83 6.29 12.82
C LYS A 51 -1.20 5.06 12.02
N VAL A 52 -1.03 3.90 12.64
CA VAL A 52 -1.70 2.65 12.21
C VAL A 52 -2.74 2.28 13.24
N MET A 53 -3.97 2.10 12.79
CA MET A 53 -5.09 1.65 13.61
C MET A 53 -5.42 0.21 13.29
N VAL A 54 -5.54 -0.62 14.31
CA VAL A 54 -5.91 -2.03 14.14
C VAL A 54 -7.27 -2.27 14.76
N TYR A 55 -8.19 -2.82 13.97
CA TYR A 55 -9.54 -3.16 14.40
C TYR A 55 -9.75 -4.67 14.27
N ARG A 56 -10.74 -5.22 14.98
CA ARG A 56 -11.25 -6.54 14.59
C ARG A 56 -11.82 -6.43 13.17
N ARG A 57 -11.68 -7.50 12.37
CA ARG A 57 -12.11 -7.53 10.96
C ARG A 57 -13.56 -7.13 10.81
N GLU A 58 -14.42 -7.54 11.75
CA GLU A 58 -15.86 -7.28 11.75
C GLU A 58 -16.30 -6.00 12.48
N ALA A 59 -15.37 -5.10 12.82
CA ALA A 59 -15.66 -3.83 13.49
C ALA A 59 -16.65 -2.97 12.68
N SER A 60 -17.61 -2.33 13.34
CA SER A 60 -18.61 -1.49 12.68
C SER A 60 -18.80 -0.15 13.38
N ASP A 61 -19.47 0.77 12.69
CA ASP A 61 -19.88 2.06 13.21
C ASP A 61 -18.69 2.80 13.81
N ARG A 62 -18.77 3.22 15.07
CA ARG A 62 -17.68 3.94 15.77
C ARG A 62 -16.93 3.04 16.75
N GLU A 63 -16.85 1.74 16.46
CA GLU A 63 -16.07 0.83 17.27
C GLU A 63 -14.61 1.32 17.39
N LYS A 64 -14.04 1.20 18.59
CA LYS A 64 -12.66 1.63 18.83
C LYS A 64 -11.68 0.60 18.27
N PRO A 65 -10.48 1.03 17.84
CA PRO A 65 -9.43 0.10 17.46
C PRO A 65 -9.03 -0.78 18.66
N LEU A 66 -8.64 -2.03 18.36
CA LEU A 66 -7.99 -2.94 19.30
C LEU A 66 -6.67 -2.36 19.81
N ARG A 67 -5.92 -1.69 18.92
CA ARG A 67 -4.67 -1.00 19.23
C ARG A 67 -4.35 0.08 18.20
N VAL A 68 -3.53 1.03 18.60
CA VAL A 68 -3.05 2.13 17.77
C VAL A 68 -1.52 2.21 17.90
N LEU A 69 -0.81 2.27 16.78
CA LEU A 69 0.60 2.61 16.70
C LEU A 69 0.70 4.10 16.34
N GLU A 70 1.21 4.91 17.25
CA GLU A 70 1.34 6.36 17.10
C GLU A 70 2.38 6.94 18.08
N GLY A 71 2.96 8.09 17.74
CA GLY A 71 3.96 8.75 18.57
C GLY A 71 5.25 9.04 17.81
N GLU A 72 6.12 9.85 18.40
CA GLU A 72 7.33 10.36 17.74
C GLU A 72 8.38 9.27 17.48
N HIS A 73 8.51 8.28 18.38
CA HIS A 73 9.47 7.19 18.21
C HIS A 73 9.04 6.20 17.13
N THR A 74 7.75 6.18 16.76
CA THR A 74 7.28 5.34 15.66
C THR A 74 7.95 5.70 14.34
N GLY A 75 8.31 6.97 14.11
CA GLY A 75 8.82 7.43 12.81
C GLY A 75 7.78 7.41 11.69
N LEU A 76 6.48 7.37 12.04
CA LEU A 76 5.40 7.52 11.08
C LEU A 76 5.28 8.98 10.65
N TYR A 77 5.54 9.25 9.38
CA TYR A 77 5.51 10.60 8.81
C TYR A 77 4.77 10.56 7.49
N ASP A 78 3.48 10.88 7.53
CA ASP A 78 2.57 10.77 6.39
C ASP A 78 2.45 9.31 5.89
N ALA A 79 1.87 8.47 6.75
CA ALA A 79 1.77 7.03 6.53
C ALA A 79 0.78 6.71 5.40
N HIS A 80 1.28 5.99 4.39
CA HIS A 80 0.58 5.63 3.17
C HIS A 80 0.53 4.11 3.01
N GLY A 81 1.54 3.52 2.33
CA GLY A 81 1.58 2.10 2.02
C GLY A 81 1.59 1.20 3.25
N LEU A 82 1.00 0.02 3.14
CA LEU A 82 0.94 -0.98 4.20
C LEU A 82 1.10 -2.37 3.61
N ALA A 83 1.97 -3.18 4.19
CA ALA A 83 2.06 -4.61 3.93
C ALA A 83 2.32 -5.36 5.25
N ILE A 84 1.85 -6.61 5.34
CA ILE A 84 2.05 -7.46 6.52
C ILE A 84 2.66 -8.80 6.12
N ASP A 85 3.54 -9.32 6.97
CA ASP A 85 4.03 -10.70 6.94
C ASP A 85 3.42 -11.44 8.13
N LEU A 86 2.44 -12.31 7.88
CA LEU A 86 1.80 -13.09 8.93
C LEU A 86 2.73 -14.20 9.46
N LYS A 87 3.57 -14.79 8.59
CA LYS A 87 4.49 -15.87 8.97
C LYS A 87 5.55 -15.36 9.94
N LYS A 88 6.08 -14.18 9.67
CA LYS A 88 7.13 -13.55 10.52
C LYS A 88 6.60 -12.54 11.52
N LYS A 89 5.29 -12.28 11.50
CA LYS A 89 4.63 -11.30 12.36
C LYS A 89 5.27 -9.92 12.23
N LEU A 90 5.42 -9.44 11.00
CA LEU A 90 5.96 -8.12 10.69
C LEU A 90 4.91 -7.24 10.01
N MET A 91 4.99 -5.94 10.27
CA MET A 91 4.21 -4.91 9.60
C MET A 91 5.16 -3.89 8.95
N PHE A 92 4.92 -3.56 7.69
CA PHE A 92 5.69 -2.63 6.90
C PHE A 92 4.82 -1.42 6.58
N VAL A 93 5.28 -0.24 6.97
CA VAL A 93 4.56 1.02 6.74
C VAL A 93 5.39 1.93 5.87
N GLY A 94 4.76 2.45 4.83
CA GLY A 94 5.34 3.42 3.92
C GLY A 94 5.08 4.83 4.39
N ASN A 95 6.11 5.67 4.42
CA ASN A 95 6.05 7.06 4.88
C ASN A 95 6.56 7.99 3.78
N TRP A 96 5.77 9.02 3.46
CA TRP A 96 6.18 10.06 2.50
C TRP A 96 7.16 11.07 3.10
N GLY A 97 7.23 11.18 4.42
CA GLY A 97 8.20 12.00 5.12
C GLY A 97 7.71 13.40 5.51
N ASN A 98 6.44 13.73 5.26
CA ASN A 98 5.84 14.96 5.78
C ASN A 98 5.54 14.78 7.27
N ALA A 99 6.33 15.43 8.11
CA ALA A 99 6.15 15.42 9.55
C ALA A 99 5.66 16.77 10.05
N SER A 100 4.67 16.77 10.94
CA SER A 100 4.26 17.98 11.65
C SER A 100 3.53 17.62 12.93
N ASP A 101 3.67 18.49 13.94
CA ASP A 101 2.83 18.50 15.12
C ASP A 101 1.70 19.50 14.91
N TYR A 102 0.46 19.00 14.83
CA TYR A 102 -0.74 19.82 14.62
C TYR A 102 -0.99 20.83 15.74
N ARG A 103 -0.33 20.68 16.89
CA ARG A 103 -0.46 21.58 18.05
C ARG A 103 0.55 22.72 18.02
N VAL A 104 1.59 22.62 17.19
CA VAL A 104 2.69 23.58 17.14
C VAL A 104 2.81 24.16 15.74
N ALA A 105 2.37 25.41 15.58
CA ALA A 105 2.49 26.13 14.31
C ALA A 105 3.97 26.21 13.89
N GLY A 106 4.25 25.92 12.61
CA GLY A 106 5.62 25.94 12.07
C GLY A 106 6.48 24.71 12.41
N SER A 107 5.90 23.65 12.98
CA SER A 107 6.61 22.40 13.31
C SER A 107 6.94 21.51 12.11
N GLY A 108 6.49 21.89 10.91
CA GLY A 108 6.62 21.11 9.69
C GLY A 108 8.07 20.77 9.34
N LYS A 109 8.33 19.50 9.04
CA LYS A 109 9.62 18.97 8.59
C LYS A 109 9.41 18.02 7.41
N PHE A 110 10.40 17.99 6.52
CA PHE A 110 10.44 17.04 5.42
C PHE A 110 11.58 16.05 5.64
N TYR A 111 11.24 14.78 5.78
CA TYR A 111 12.18 13.66 5.80
C TYR A 111 12.19 12.97 4.44
N SER A 112 13.27 12.25 4.12
CA SER A 112 13.25 11.37 2.95
C SER A 112 12.15 10.32 3.08
N PRO A 113 11.49 9.90 1.99
CA PRO A 113 10.54 8.79 2.03
C PRO A 113 11.20 7.54 2.62
N SER A 114 10.44 6.78 3.41
CA SER A 114 10.95 5.62 4.13
C SER A 114 9.96 4.48 4.21
N ILE A 115 10.48 3.27 4.41
CA ILE A 115 9.71 2.11 4.82
C ILE A 115 10.14 1.77 6.24
N THR A 116 9.22 1.89 7.19
CA THR A 116 9.42 1.51 8.59
C THR A 116 8.82 0.13 8.85
N VAL A 117 9.48 -0.68 9.67
CA VAL A 117 9.04 -2.05 9.94
C VAL A 117 8.90 -2.29 11.43
N TYR A 118 7.80 -2.91 11.84
CA TYR A 118 7.43 -3.14 13.23
C TYR A 118 7.03 -4.60 13.45
N PRO A 119 7.00 -5.07 14.71
CA PRO A 119 6.21 -6.24 15.06
C PRO A 119 4.75 -6.05 14.64
N LEU A 120 4.07 -7.12 14.22
CA LEU A 120 2.66 -7.07 13.79
C LEU A 120 1.70 -6.65 14.91
N ASP A 121 2.10 -6.85 16.17
CA ASP A 121 1.37 -6.44 17.37
C ASP A 121 1.81 -5.10 17.96
N ALA A 122 2.66 -4.33 17.24
CA ALA A 122 3.12 -3.02 17.68
C ALA A 122 1.97 -2.08 18.04
N SER A 123 2.14 -1.33 19.12
CA SER A 123 1.16 -0.39 19.66
C SER A 123 1.84 0.72 20.46
N GLY A 124 1.11 1.80 20.74
CA GLY A 124 1.66 3.00 21.37
C GLY A 124 2.81 3.57 20.54
N ASP A 125 3.82 4.08 21.24
CA ASP A 125 4.99 4.73 20.64
C ASP A 125 6.13 3.72 20.38
N THR A 126 5.79 2.59 19.75
CA THR A 126 6.76 1.53 19.46
C THR A 126 7.68 1.96 18.31
N ALA A 127 8.99 1.98 18.57
CA ALA A 127 10.00 2.27 17.56
C ALA A 127 10.08 1.15 16.49
N PRO A 128 10.43 1.48 15.25
CA PRO A 128 10.59 0.49 14.20
C PRO A 128 11.79 -0.43 14.47
N LEU A 129 11.65 -1.71 14.17
CA LEU A 129 12.74 -2.70 14.16
C LEU A 129 13.82 -2.31 13.15
N ARG A 130 13.40 -1.70 12.04
CA ARG A 130 14.27 -1.25 10.96
C ARG A 130 13.59 -0.21 10.09
N VAL A 131 14.43 0.58 9.43
CA VAL A 131 14.03 1.67 8.54
C VAL A 131 14.82 1.55 7.25
N ILE A 132 14.14 1.51 6.12
CA ILE A 132 14.74 1.63 4.77
C ILE A 132 14.52 3.06 4.33
N GLN A 133 15.60 3.85 4.20
CA GLN A 133 15.50 5.28 3.90
C GLN A 133 16.82 5.80 3.31
N GLY A 134 16.72 6.77 2.41
CA GLY A 134 17.85 7.51 1.86
C GLY A 134 17.95 7.39 0.34
N PRO A 135 18.89 8.12 -0.28
CA PRO A 135 18.94 8.29 -1.72
C PRO A 135 19.20 7.01 -2.52
N LYS A 136 19.91 6.01 -1.95
CA LYS A 136 20.16 4.73 -2.65
C LYS A 136 18.88 3.90 -2.80
N THR A 137 17.88 4.13 -1.95
CA THR A 137 16.59 3.42 -2.01
C THR A 137 15.80 3.76 -3.26
N GLN A 138 15.99 4.97 -3.83
CA GLN A 138 15.23 5.47 -4.97
C GLN A 138 13.71 5.61 -4.71
N LEU A 139 13.28 5.56 -3.44
CA LEU A 139 11.89 5.83 -3.05
C LEU A 139 11.53 7.27 -3.41
N ASP A 140 10.45 7.43 -4.17
CA ASP A 140 9.99 8.71 -4.70
C ASP A 140 8.46 8.70 -4.88
N TRP A 141 7.76 9.29 -3.90
CA TRP A 141 6.28 9.33 -3.84
C TRP A 141 5.61 7.96 -4.06
N PHE A 142 6.13 6.94 -3.40
CA PHE A 142 5.60 5.59 -3.57
C PHE A 142 4.18 5.42 -2.99
N GLY A 143 3.37 4.58 -3.63
CA GLY A 143 2.00 4.28 -3.22
C GLY A 143 1.92 3.01 -2.37
N GLY A 144 1.24 2.01 -2.91
CA GLY A 144 1.02 0.71 -2.30
C GLY A 144 2.27 -0.16 -2.27
N MET A 145 2.24 -1.12 -1.34
CA MET A 145 3.27 -2.13 -1.17
C MET A 145 2.62 -3.51 -1.05
N SER A 146 3.31 -4.55 -1.51
CA SER A 146 2.88 -5.92 -1.35
C SER A 146 4.08 -6.82 -1.11
N LEU A 147 3.95 -7.75 -0.15
CA LEU A 147 5.01 -8.67 0.23
C LEU A 147 4.74 -10.04 -0.40
N ASP A 148 5.78 -10.64 -0.98
CA ASP A 148 5.84 -12.07 -1.22
C ASP A 148 6.42 -12.76 0.03
N PRO A 149 5.59 -13.37 0.89
CA PRO A 149 6.05 -13.96 2.14
C PRO A 149 6.88 -15.24 1.94
N ASP A 150 6.86 -15.84 0.75
CA ASP A 150 7.64 -17.05 0.48
C ASP A 150 9.09 -16.72 0.14
N ASN A 151 9.33 -15.59 -0.52
CA ASN A 151 10.67 -15.16 -0.97
C ASN A 151 11.22 -13.93 -0.23
N GLY A 152 10.43 -13.34 0.66
CA GLY A 152 10.81 -12.16 1.42
C GLY A 152 11.02 -10.93 0.55
N ASN A 153 10.29 -10.81 -0.55
CA ASN A 153 10.41 -9.68 -1.47
C ASN A 153 9.27 -8.69 -1.20
N LEU A 154 9.62 -7.46 -0.84
CA LEU A 154 8.69 -6.36 -0.73
C LEU A 154 8.67 -5.57 -2.04
N TYR A 155 7.55 -5.60 -2.73
CA TYR A 155 7.31 -4.88 -3.96
C TYR A 155 6.65 -3.53 -3.65
N VAL A 156 7.23 -2.46 -4.18
CA VAL A 156 6.84 -1.08 -3.89
C VAL A 156 6.49 -0.36 -5.19
N ALA A 157 5.26 0.13 -5.30
CA ALA A 157 4.83 0.95 -6.44
C ALA A 157 5.42 2.36 -6.29
N ASN A 158 6.38 2.72 -7.13
CA ASN A 158 7.12 3.97 -7.05
C ASN A 158 6.62 4.96 -8.11
N ASP A 159 5.66 5.80 -7.72
CA ASP A 159 4.81 6.62 -8.58
C ASP A 159 5.63 7.52 -9.52
N VAL A 160 6.33 8.52 -8.95
CA VAL A 160 7.09 9.52 -9.73
C VAL A 160 8.22 8.85 -10.51
N GLY A 161 8.85 7.85 -9.90
CA GLY A 161 9.89 7.05 -10.53
C GLY A 161 9.41 6.21 -11.73
N ASN A 162 8.09 6.07 -11.93
CA ASN A 162 7.44 5.19 -12.91
C ASN A 162 8.06 3.79 -12.92
N SER A 163 8.16 3.21 -11.72
CA SER A 163 8.90 1.96 -11.50
C SER A 163 8.29 1.13 -10.38
N ILE A 164 8.63 -0.15 -10.36
CA ILE A 164 8.46 -0.99 -9.18
C ILE A 164 9.84 -1.23 -8.58
N LEU A 165 9.98 -0.93 -7.29
CA LEU A 165 11.18 -1.19 -6.52
C LEU A 165 10.97 -2.44 -5.69
N ILE A 166 11.95 -3.36 -5.70
CA ILE A 166 11.87 -4.60 -4.93
C ILE A 166 12.97 -4.59 -3.89
N PHE A 167 12.57 -4.57 -2.62
CA PHE A 167 13.46 -4.69 -1.47
C PHE A 167 13.35 -6.08 -0.86
N LYS A 168 14.36 -6.47 -0.09
CA LYS A 168 14.24 -7.61 0.81
C LYS A 168 13.55 -7.20 2.09
N GLU A 169 12.77 -8.12 2.62
CA GLU A 169 12.16 -8.02 3.93
C GLU A 169 13.17 -7.99 5.09
N THR A 170 14.48 -8.01 4.83
CA THR A 170 15.54 -7.85 5.84
C THR A 170 16.34 -6.58 5.61
N ASP A 171 16.03 -5.82 4.56
CA ASP A 171 16.76 -4.60 4.22
C ASP A 171 16.63 -3.54 5.31
N GLN A 172 17.72 -2.81 5.52
CA GLN A 172 17.84 -1.76 6.53
C GLN A 172 18.81 -0.66 6.06
N GLY A 173 18.46 0.58 6.35
CA GLY A 173 19.24 1.76 6.06
C GLY A 173 19.13 2.22 4.61
N ASN A 174 20.17 2.91 4.15
CA ASN A 174 20.25 3.46 2.80
C ASN A 174 20.79 2.40 1.82
N VAL A 175 19.93 1.45 1.44
CA VAL A 175 20.25 0.33 0.55
C VAL A 175 19.56 0.48 -0.81
N ALA A 176 20.17 -0.08 -1.85
CA ALA A 176 19.56 -0.11 -3.18
C ALA A 176 18.51 -1.22 -3.28
N PRO A 177 17.45 -1.05 -4.09
CA PRO A 177 16.52 -2.13 -4.39
C PRO A 177 17.27 -3.33 -4.99
N SER A 178 16.92 -4.53 -4.54
CA SER A 178 17.43 -5.80 -5.11
C SER A 178 17.04 -5.97 -6.58
N ARG A 179 15.95 -5.32 -7.00
CA ARG A 179 15.47 -5.32 -8.38
C ARG A 179 14.66 -4.07 -8.67
N ILE A 180 14.71 -3.63 -9.93
CA ILE A 180 13.97 -2.48 -10.41
C ILE A 180 13.26 -2.89 -11.72
N ILE A 181 11.95 -2.69 -11.77
CA ILE A 181 11.15 -2.82 -13.00
C ILE A 181 10.86 -1.41 -13.50
N LYS A 182 11.45 -1.04 -14.64
CA LYS A 182 11.35 0.30 -15.20
C LYS A 182 11.68 0.28 -16.68
N GLY A 183 11.00 1.14 -17.43
CA GLY A 183 11.24 1.36 -18.85
C GLY A 183 9.94 1.34 -19.66
N PRO A 184 10.00 1.72 -20.95
CA PRO A 184 8.83 1.89 -21.77
C PRO A 184 8.04 0.59 -22.03
N LYS A 185 8.71 -0.57 -22.09
CA LYS A 185 8.02 -1.86 -22.32
C LYS A 185 7.19 -2.30 -21.13
N THR A 186 7.53 -1.85 -19.92
CA THR A 186 6.78 -2.19 -18.70
C THR A 186 5.33 -1.70 -18.72
N GLY A 187 5.04 -0.65 -19.50
CA GLY A 187 3.73 0.01 -19.51
C GLY A 187 3.38 0.74 -18.21
N LEU A 188 4.33 0.83 -17.25
CA LEU A 188 4.14 1.52 -15.98
C LEU A 188 3.96 3.01 -16.22
N SER A 189 2.94 3.59 -15.58
CA SER A 189 2.72 5.04 -15.59
C SER A 189 2.01 5.46 -14.32
N HIS A 190 2.71 6.19 -13.45
CA HIS A 190 2.27 6.56 -12.12
C HIS A 190 1.67 5.35 -11.36
N PRO A 191 2.48 4.30 -11.10
CA PRO A 191 2.00 3.10 -10.41
C PRO A 191 1.57 3.46 -8.99
N ALA A 192 0.36 3.07 -8.60
CA ALA A 192 -0.25 3.46 -7.34
C ALA A 192 -0.50 2.29 -6.40
N GLY A 193 -1.09 1.20 -6.88
CA GLY A 193 -1.37 -0.01 -6.12
C GLY A 193 -0.61 -1.20 -6.68
N ILE A 194 -0.28 -2.15 -5.82
CA ILE A 194 0.39 -3.39 -6.20
C ILE A 194 -0.13 -4.57 -5.38
N SER A 195 -0.30 -5.72 -6.02
CA SER A 195 -0.71 -6.97 -5.38
C SER A 195 0.08 -8.14 -5.94
N VAL A 196 0.77 -8.87 -5.06
CA VAL A 196 1.51 -10.09 -5.40
C VAL A 196 0.58 -11.29 -5.39
N ASP A 197 0.67 -12.10 -6.44
CA ASP A 197 0.10 -13.44 -6.52
C ASP A 197 1.24 -14.47 -6.60
N ALA A 198 1.65 -14.94 -5.43
CA ALA A 198 2.73 -15.91 -5.28
C ALA A 198 2.38 -17.30 -5.86
N LYS A 199 1.08 -17.61 -6.04
CA LYS A 199 0.61 -18.89 -6.60
C LYS A 199 0.86 -18.92 -8.09
N ASN A 200 0.44 -17.88 -8.80
CA ASN A 200 0.60 -17.76 -10.26
C ASN A 200 1.95 -17.16 -10.68
N LYS A 201 2.80 -16.82 -9.71
CA LYS A 201 4.14 -16.26 -9.93
C LYS A 201 4.10 -14.92 -10.67
N GLU A 202 3.14 -14.08 -10.32
CA GLU A 202 2.93 -12.76 -10.91
C GLU A 202 2.58 -11.70 -9.88
N PHE A 203 2.58 -10.45 -10.30
CA PHE A 203 2.03 -9.34 -9.53
C PHE A 203 1.32 -8.37 -10.46
N TRP A 204 0.30 -7.70 -9.92
CA TRP A 204 -0.51 -6.72 -10.64
C TRP A 204 -0.27 -5.34 -10.12
N VAL A 205 -0.20 -4.38 -11.03
CA VAL A 205 0.05 -2.97 -10.73
C VAL A 205 -1.07 -2.13 -11.32
N SER A 206 -1.70 -1.28 -10.51
CA SER A 206 -2.61 -0.24 -11.00
C SER A 206 -1.82 1.00 -11.42
N ASN A 207 -2.07 1.49 -12.62
CA ASN A 207 -1.35 2.61 -13.24
C ASN A 207 -2.29 3.81 -13.37
N MET A 208 -2.13 4.79 -12.47
CA MET A 208 -2.95 6.00 -12.47
C MET A 208 -2.67 6.90 -13.68
N GLY A 209 -1.47 6.83 -14.24
CA GLY A 209 -1.05 7.70 -15.33
C GLY A 209 -1.71 7.38 -16.66
N ASN A 210 -2.09 6.12 -16.88
CA ASN A 210 -2.57 5.63 -18.18
C ASN A 210 -3.85 4.77 -18.11
N SER A 211 -4.52 4.73 -16.95
CA SER A 211 -5.80 4.04 -16.72
C SER A 211 -5.75 2.56 -17.09
N SER A 212 -4.72 1.87 -16.60
CA SER A 212 -4.52 0.44 -16.84
C SER A 212 -4.12 -0.29 -15.58
N ALA A 213 -4.33 -1.61 -15.58
CA ALA A 213 -3.66 -2.53 -14.67
C ALA A 213 -2.75 -3.44 -15.47
N THR A 214 -1.47 -3.55 -15.09
CA THR A 214 -0.48 -4.40 -15.76
C THR A 214 -0.14 -5.58 -14.88
N CYS A 215 -0.14 -6.77 -15.46
CA CYS A 215 0.34 -7.99 -14.82
C CYS A 215 1.78 -8.26 -15.25
N ILE A 216 2.66 -8.51 -14.29
CA ILE A 216 4.09 -8.70 -14.53
C ILE A 216 4.54 -9.98 -13.80
N SER A 217 5.43 -10.76 -14.42
CA SER A 217 6.02 -11.94 -13.78
C SER A 217 6.80 -11.58 -12.51
N LEU A 218 6.70 -12.38 -11.44
CA LEU A 218 7.53 -12.21 -10.23
C LEU A 218 9.03 -12.38 -10.52
N THR A 219 9.41 -12.99 -11.64
CA THR A 219 10.82 -13.12 -12.07
C THR A 219 11.28 -12.01 -13.01
N ALA A 220 10.39 -11.11 -13.43
CA ALA A 220 10.73 -9.99 -14.31
C ALA A 220 11.84 -9.11 -13.71
N ASN A 221 12.67 -8.50 -14.57
CA ASN A 221 13.69 -7.51 -14.20
C ASN A 221 13.84 -6.46 -15.31
N GLY A 222 14.23 -5.23 -14.98
CA GLY A 222 14.48 -4.17 -15.96
C GLY A 222 13.23 -3.76 -16.74
N ASP A 223 13.39 -3.55 -18.05
CA ASP A 223 12.32 -3.13 -18.97
C ASP A 223 11.48 -4.32 -19.46
N ALA A 224 10.91 -5.06 -18.51
CA ALA A 224 10.13 -6.27 -18.78
C ALA A 224 8.70 -5.92 -19.23
N ALA A 225 8.26 -6.51 -20.34
CA ALA A 225 6.89 -6.36 -20.81
C ALA A 225 5.89 -7.04 -19.87
N PRO A 226 4.69 -6.48 -19.68
CA PRO A 226 3.65 -7.13 -18.91
C PRO A 226 3.14 -8.38 -19.63
N VAL A 227 2.80 -9.43 -18.87
CA VAL A 227 2.20 -10.64 -19.43
C VAL A 227 0.73 -10.42 -19.82
N ARG A 228 0.05 -9.49 -19.13
CA ARG A 228 -1.33 -9.07 -19.41
C ARG A 228 -1.52 -7.60 -19.09
N THR A 229 -2.48 -6.97 -19.74
CA THR A 229 -2.89 -5.59 -19.44
C THR A 229 -4.39 -5.46 -19.54
N ILE A 230 -5.00 -4.92 -18.49
CA ILE A 230 -6.40 -4.52 -18.46
C ILE A 230 -6.45 -2.99 -18.58
N ARG A 231 -7.37 -2.46 -19.36
CA ARG A 231 -7.55 -1.00 -19.51
C ARG A 231 -9.01 -0.64 -19.39
N SER A 232 -9.29 0.50 -18.76
CA SER A 232 -10.64 1.09 -18.76
C SER A 232 -10.94 1.88 -20.03
N ALA A 233 -9.94 2.13 -20.88
CA ALA A 233 -10.08 2.79 -22.19
C ALA A 233 -9.03 2.29 -23.21
N PRO A 234 -9.26 2.42 -24.53
CA PRO A 234 -8.27 2.12 -25.56
C PRO A 234 -6.94 2.88 -25.34
N ALA A 235 -5.83 2.28 -25.77
CA ALA A 235 -4.51 2.89 -25.65
C ALA A 235 -4.45 4.27 -26.34
N GLY A 236 -3.79 5.23 -25.69
CA GLY A 236 -3.65 6.61 -26.20
C GLY A 236 -4.84 7.54 -25.91
N ARG A 237 -5.95 7.04 -25.35
CA ARG A 237 -7.04 7.89 -24.87
C ARG A 237 -6.66 8.55 -23.54
N VAL A 238 -6.75 9.88 -23.49
CA VAL A 238 -6.61 10.64 -22.25
C VAL A 238 -7.95 10.60 -21.52
N SER A 239 -8.00 9.89 -20.39
CA SER A 239 -9.16 9.95 -19.48
C SER A 239 -9.29 11.35 -18.88
N LEU A 240 -10.53 11.80 -18.62
CA LEU A 240 -10.85 13.05 -17.91
C LEU A 240 -10.46 13.02 -16.42
N LYS A 241 -9.70 12.01 -15.98
CA LYS A 241 -9.22 11.76 -14.60
C LYS A 241 -10.29 11.26 -13.61
N PHE A 242 -11.54 11.05 -14.03
CA PHE A 242 -12.52 10.25 -13.29
C PHE A 242 -12.28 8.75 -13.52
N GLY A 243 -12.41 7.93 -12.47
CA GLY A 243 -12.35 6.46 -12.56
C GLY A 243 -10.95 5.83 -12.63
N LYS A 244 -9.97 6.38 -11.90
CA LYS A 244 -8.60 5.84 -11.91
C LYS A 244 -8.45 4.73 -10.87
N PRO A 245 -8.03 3.52 -11.27
CA PRO A 245 -7.76 2.46 -10.31
C PRO A 245 -6.56 2.85 -9.45
N GLN A 246 -6.78 3.01 -8.15
CA GLN A 246 -5.74 3.33 -7.17
C GLN A 246 -5.34 2.10 -6.37
N ALA A 247 -6.32 1.38 -5.85
CA ALA A 247 -6.11 0.11 -5.18
C ALA A 247 -6.22 -1.07 -6.15
N VAL A 248 -5.56 -2.18 -5.81
CA VAL A 248 -5.78 -3.49 -6.40
C VAL A 248 -5.56 -4.53 -5.31
N ALA A 249 -6.42 -5.53 -5.25
CA ALA A 249 -6.27 -6.67 -4.34
C ALA A 249 -6.55 -7.97 -5.10
N TYR A 250 -5.87 -9.05 -4.73
CA TYR A 250 -6.12 -10.39 -5.24
C TYR A 250 -6.99 -11.19 -4.26
N ASP A 251 -8.12 -11.69 -4.72
CA ASP A 251 -8.97 -12.63 -4.00
C ASP A 251 -8.56 -14.07 -4.40
N SER A 252 -7.79 -14.71 -3.52
CA SER A 252 -7.27 -16.05 -3.76
C SER A 252 -8.33 -17.16 -3.71
N LYS A 253 -9.53 -16.89 -3.17
CA LYS A 253 -10.63 -17.86 -3.13
C LYS A 253 -11.39 -17.90 -4.45
N ARG A 254 -11.49 -16.76 -5.13
CA ARG A 254 -12.13 -16.64 -6.45
C ARG A 254 -11.17 -16.65 -7.62
N GLU A 255 -9.88 -16.47 -7.35
CA GLU A 255 -8.87 -16.23 -8.38
C GLU A 255 -9.16 -14.96 -9.21
N GLU A 256 -9.61 -13.90 -8.53
CA GLU A 256 -10.02 -12.62 -9.15
C GLU A 256 -9.22 -11.42 -8.62
N TYR A 257 -9.10 -10.36 -9.42
CA TYR A 257 -8.55 -9.06 -9.00
C TYR A 257 -9.65 -8.04 -8.77
N LEU A 258 -9.67 -7.44 -7.58
CA LEU A 258 -10.60 -6.39 -7.19
C LEU A 258 -9.93 -5.04 -7.44
N VAL A 259 -10.56 -4.22 -8.27
CA VAL A 259 -10.07 -2.89 -8.64
C VAL A 259 -11.23 -1.90 -8.52
N PRO A 260 -11.18 -0.92 -7.59
CA PRO A 260 -12.22 0.09 -7.49
C PRO A 260 -12.15 1.05 -8.68
N ASN A 261 -13.31 1.52 -9.12
CA ASN A 261 -13.49 2.60 -10.10
C ASN A 261 -13.83 3.91 -9.37
#